data_AF-X0TYE2-F1
#
_entry.id   AF-X0TYE2-F1
#
_cell.length_a   1.000
_cell.length_b   1.000
_cell.length_c   1.000
_cell.angle_alpha   90.00
_cell.angle_beta   90.00
_cell.angle_gamma   90.00
#
_symmetry.space_group_name_H-M   'P 1'
#
loop_
_entity.id
_entity.type
_entity.pdbx_description
1 polymer ?
#
loop_
_entity_poly.entity_id
_entity_poly.type
_entity_poly.pdbx_seq_one_letter_code
_entity_poly.pdbx_strand_id
1 'polypeptide(L)' 'PAISQVKSFKNKLVARGIPATTRISKGDDISAACGQLKSLHLR' A
#
# COMPACT_ATOMS: atom_id res chain seq x y z
N PRO A 1 -2.91 8.98 -3.34
CA PRO A 1 -4.17 8.77 -4.11
C PRO A 1 -5.36 8.80 -3.15
N ALA A 2 -6.53 9.25 -3.59
CA ALA A 2 -7.73 9.20 -2.76
C ALA A 2 -8.21 7.75 -2.57
N ILE A 3 -8.87 7.47 -1.43
CA ILE A 3 -9.41 6.14 -1.12
C ILE A 3 -10.35 5.65 -2.23
N SER A 4 -11.16 6.55 -2.80
CA SER A 4 -12.06 6.28 -3.92
C SER A 4 -11.32 5.78 -5.17
N GLN A 5 -10.17 6.36 -5.49
CA GLN A 5 -9.34 5.95 -6.63
C GLN A 5 -8.74 4.56 -6.40
N VAL A 6 -8.21 4.29 -5.21
CA VAL A 6 -7.66 2.98 -4.84
C VAL A 6 -8.73 1.89 -4.92
N LYS A 7 -9.94 2.17 -4.40
CA LYS A 7 -11.08 1.25 -4.48
C LYS A 7 -11.52 0.99 -5.92
N SER A 8 -11.63 2.04 -6.74
CA SER A 8 -11.98 1.92 -8.16
C SER A 8 -10.97 1.06 -8.91
N PHE A 9 -9.67 1.27 -8.67
CA PHE A 9 -8.62 0.48 -9.30
C PHE A 9 -8.66 -0.99 -8.90
N LYS A 10 -8.78 -1.29 -7.60
CA LYS A 10 -8.96 -2.67 -7.10
C LYS A 10 -10.15 -3.35 -7.79
N ASN A 11 -11.29 -2.67 -7.88
CA ASN A 11 -12.49 -3.22 -8.49
C ASN A 11 -12.30 -3.52 -9.98
N LYS A 12 -11.57 -2.67 -10.73
CA LYS A 12 -11.23 -2.92 -12.14
C LYS A 12 -10.40 -4.19 -12.33
N LEU A 13 -9.47 -4.47 -11.41
CA LEU A 13 -8.66 -5.69 -11.46
C LEU A 13 -9.51 -6.94 -11.18
N VAL A 14 -10.31 -6.90 -10.10
CA VAL A 14 -11.21 -8.01 -9.74
C VAL A 14 -12.21 -8.31 -10.84
N ALA A 15 -12.77 -7.29 -11.49
CA ALA A 15 -13.70 -7.46 -12.62
C ALA A 15 -13.07 -8.16 -13.84
N ARG A 16 -11.74 -8.17 -13.95
CA ARG A 16 -10.99 -8.88 -14.99
C ARG A 16 -10.53 -10.28 -14.53
N GLY A 17 -11.03 -10.76 -13.39
CA GLY A 17 -10.66 -12.04 -12.81
C GLY A 17 -9.29 -12.03 -12.12
N ILE A 18 -8.68 -10.86 -11.90
CA ILE A 18 -7.39 -10.74 -11.20
C ILE A 18 -7.66 -10.55 -9.70
N PRO A 19 -7.30 -11.50 -8.83
CA PRO A 19 -7.45 -11.33 -7.39
C PRO A 19 -6.60 -10.15 -6.90
N ALA A 20 -7.25 -9.15 -6.29
CA ALA A 20 -6.57 -7.95 -5.82
C ALA A 20 -7.08 -7.55 -4.43
N THR A 21 -6.16 -7.17 -3.55
CA THR A 21 -6.44 -6.66 -2.21
C THR A 21 -5.78 -5.29 -2.02
N THR A 22 -6.37 -4.45 -1.17
CA THR A 22 -5.74 -3.22 -0.71
C THR A 22 -5.03 -3.49 0.60
N ARG A 23 -3.72 -3.23 0.68
CA ARG A 23 -2.97 -3.35 1.94
C ARG A 23 -3.21 -2.12 2.82
N ILE A 24 -3.49 -2.37 4.09
CA ILE A 24 -3.57 -1.33 5.12
C ILE A 24 -2.14 -1.06 5.60
N SER A 25 -1.70 0.20 5.51
CA SER A 25 -0.43 0.63 6.09
C SER A 25 -0.48 0.49 7.60
N LYS A 26 0.55 -0.12 8.19
CA LYS A 26 0.73 -0.26 9.63
C LYS A 26 2.10 0.31 10.02
N GLY A 27 2.19 0.90 11.21
CA GLY A 27 3.43 1.45 11.76
C GLY A 27 3.89 2.76 11.11
N ASP A 28 3.00 3.49 10.45
CA ASP A 28 3.32 4.78 9.83
C ASP A 28 3.68 5.84 10.88
N ASP A 29 2.99 5.81 12.01
CA ASP A 29 3.20 6.64 13.20
C ASP A 29 4.55 6.41 13.88
N ILE A 30 5.15 5.23 13.69
CA ILE A 30 6.44 4.84 14.25
C ILE A 30 7.54 4.66 13.19
N SER A 31 7.36 5.23 11.99
CA SER A 31 8.34 5.14 10.88
C SER A 31 8.72 3.71 10.48
N ALA A 32 7.78 2.78 10.60
CA ALA A 32 7.97 1.36 10.32
C ALA A 32 7.02 0.82 9.23
N ALA A 33 6.28 1.70 8.53
CA ALA A 33 5.53 1.28 7.36
C ALA A 33 6.47 0.82 6.23
N CYS A 34 5.90 0.15 5.24
CA CYS A 34 6.66 -0.31 4.07
C CYS A 34 7.36 0.89 3.40
N GLY A 35 8.68 0.81 3.25
CA GLY A 35 9.50 1.88 2.66
C GLY A 35 10.00 2.96 3.61
N GLN A 36 9.61 2.95 4.90
CA GLN A 36 10.09 3.93 5.89
C GLN A 36 11.35 3.50 6.65
N LEU A 37 11.73 2.22 6.60
CA LEU A 37 12.90 1.71 7.30
C LEU A 37 14.18 2.32 6.72
N LYS A 38 14.85 3.15 7.52
CA LYS A 38 16.16 3.74 7.18
C LYS A 38 17.26 2.89 7.81
N SER A 39 18.23 2.45 7.00
CA SER A 39 19.44 1.82 7.54
C SER A 39 20.41 2.90 7.98
N LEU A 40 20.77 2.91 9.26
CA LEU A 40 21.84 3.77 9.79
C LEU A 40 23.24 3.36 9.29
N HIS A 41 23.36 2.18 8.68
CA HIS A 41 24.61 1.56 8.26
C HIS A 41 24.92 1.71 6.77
N LEU A 42 24.01 2.27 5.98
CA LEU A 42 24.24 2.60 4.57
C LEU A 42 24.43 4.13 4.49
N ARG A 43 25.69 4.58 4.60
CA ARG A 43 26.10 5.97 4.37
C ARG A 43 26.65 6.13 2.97
#